data_AF-A0A0R1F9V9-F1
#
_entry.id   AF-A0A0R1F9V9-F1
#
_cell.length_a   1.000
_cell.length_b   1.000
_cell.length_c   1.000
_cell.angle_alpha   90.00
_cell.angle_beta   90.00
_cell.angle_gamma   90.00
#
_symmetry.space_group_name_H-M   'P 1'
#
loop_
_entity.id
_entity.type
_entity.pdbx_description
1 polymer ?
#
loop_
_entity_poly.entity_id
_entity_poly.type
_entity_poly.pdbx_seq_one_letter_code
_entity_poly.pdbx_strand_id
1 'polypeptide(L)'
;MLLKYKTDYEKIAMGLLSFIPDLNDVSHLKTEIEWYQNETGRQLFLWKNTTGDLAGVVGVEQSKDYLIVRHLSLSPSDRDEGNSFTILDELAQLYPADKLMGTIATSPLIGKWEQRHKKDEFSGLNG
;
A
#
# COMPACT_ATOMS: atom_id res chain seq x y z
N MET A 1 2.25 10.51 2.27
CA MET A 1 0.90 10.97 1.90
C MET A 1 0.34 10.18 0.72
N LEU A 2 -0.78 9.51 0.92
CA LEU A 2 -1.51 8.74 -0.08
C LEU A 2 -2.32 9.64 -1.02
N LEU A 3 -2.30 9.26 -2.30
CA LEU A 3 -3.00 9.90 -3.40
C LEU A 3 -3.74 8.82 -4.17
N LYS A 4 -5.05 8.97 -4.30
CA LYS A 4 -5.84 8.07 -5.15
C LYS A 4 -5.33 8.14 -6.59
N TYR A 5 -5.15 6.98 -7.19
CA TYR A 5 -4.71 6.85 -8.58
C TYR A 5 -5.64 7.61 -9.54
N LYS A 6 -5.04 8.16 -10.60
CA LYS A 6 -5.68 8.80 -11.75
C LYS A 6 -4.91 8.40 -12.99
N THR A 7 -5.55 8.42 -14.16
CA THR A 7 -4.94 8.02 -15.43
C THR A 7 -3.62 8.77 -15.73
N ASP A 8 -3.51 10.05 -15.35
CA ASP A 8 -2.27 10.83 -15.49
C ASP A 8 -1.06 10.24 -14.74
N TYR A 9 -1.32 9.35 -13.78
CA TYR A 9 -0.29 8.65 -12.99
C TYR A 9 0.07 7.27 -13.55
N GLU A 10 -0.52 6.81 -14.65
CA GLU A 10 -0.34 5.45 -15.18
C GLU A 10 1.14 5.07 -15.29
N LYS A 11 1.94 5.90 -15.98
CA LYS A 11 3.36 5.62 -16.22
C LYS A 11 4.16 5.44 -14.92
N ILE A 12 3.94 6.30 -13.92
CA ILE A 12 4.67 6.22 -12.65
C ILE A 12 4.13 5.10 -11.76
N ALA A 13 2.82 4.84 -11.77
CA ALA A 13 2.23 3.71 -11.09
C ALA A 13 2.78 2.38 -11.63
N MET A 14 2.86 2.23 -12.95
CA MET A 14 3.49 1.07 -13.60
C MET A 14 4.96 0.93 -13.19
N GLY A 15 5.72 2.04 -13.18
CA GLY A 15 7.13 2.02 -12.78
C GLY A 15 7.35 1.64 -11.31
N LEU A 16 6.41 1.97 -10.42
CA LEU A 16 6.48 1.57 -9.01
C LEU A 16 6.00 0.13 -8.81
N LEU A 17 4.96 -0.29 -9.52
CA LEU A 17 4.47 -1.68 -9.52
C LEU A 17 5.52 -2.64 -10.06
N SER A 18 6.37 -2.21 -11.00
CA SER A 18 7.39 -3.07 -11.62
C SER A 18 8.53 -3.50 -10.70
N PHE A 19 8.61 -2.94 -9.50
CA PHE A 19 9.51 -3.45 -8.45
C PHE A 19 8.98 -4.69 -7.74
N ILE A 20 7.71 -5.07 -7.97
CA ILE A 20 7.15 -6.34 -7.50
C ILE A 20 7.63 -7.44 -8.46
N PRO A 21 8.29 -8.51 -7.98
CA PRO A 21 8.95 -9.51 -8.83
C PRO A 21 8.08 -10.11 -9.95
N ASP A 22 6.77 -10.25 -9.72
CA ASP A 22 5.83 -10.87 -10.66
C ASP A 22 5.14 -9.88 -11.61
N LEU A 23 5.44 -8.57 -11.49
CA LEU A 23 4.80 -7.48 -12.24
C LEU A 23 5.80 -6.69 -13.10
N ASN A 24 6.66 -7.36 -13.87
CA ASN A 24 7.69 -6.68 -14.68
C ASN A 24 7.34 -6.55 -16.17
N ASP A 25 6.34 -7.27 -16.65
CA ASP A 25 5.87 -7.18 -18.04
C ASP A 25 4.82 -6.07 -18.22
N VAL A 26 4.92 -5.32 -19.32
CA VAL A 26 4.04 -4.18 -19.61
C VAL A 26 2.58 -4.60 -19.73
N SER A 27 2.30 -5.77 -20.30
CA SER A 27 0.92 -6.25 -20.42
C SER A 27 0.34 -6.61 -19.04
N HIS A 28 1.12 -7.27 -18.19
CA HIS A 28 0.72 -7.59 -16.82
C HIS A 28 0.45 -6.32 -16.00
N LEU A 29 1.32 -5.32 -16.11
CA LEU A 29 1.16 -4.03 -15.43
C LEU A 29 -0.14 -3.31 -15.83
N LYS A 30 -0.48 -3.34 -17.13
CA LYS A 30 -1.74 -2.75 -17.62
C LYS A 30 -2.96 -3.50 -17.11
N THR A 31 -2.94 -4.84 -17.19
CA THR A 31 -4.02 -5.67 -16.66
C THR A 31 -4.23 -5.44 -15.16
N GLU A 32 -3.14 -5.26 -14.40
CA GLU A 32 -3.23 -4.97 -12.98
C GLU A 32 -3.87 -3.60 -12.71
N ILE A 33 -3.46 -2.56 -13.45
CA ILE A 33 -4.04 -1.21 -13.36
C ILE A 33 -5.53 -1.21 -13.75
N GLU A 34 -5.91 -1.97 -14.78
CA GLU A 34 -7.32 -2.15 -15.17
C GLU A 34 -8.11 -2.88 -14.09
N TRP A 35 -7.54 -3.91 -13.47
CA TRP A 35 -8.17 -4.66 -12.38
C TRP A 35 -8.53 -3.76 -11.19
N TYR A 36 -7.67 -2.79 -10.84
CA TYR A 36 -7.97 -1.78 -9.82
C TYR A 36 -9.00 -0.73 -10.24
N GLN A 37 -9.21 -0.49 -11.53
CA GLN A 37 -10.18 0.49 -12.03
C GLN A 37 -11.57 -0.11 -12.24
N ASN A 38 -11.67 -1.42 -12.45
CA ASN A 38 -12.91 -2.08 -12.88
C ASN A 38 -13.95 -2.25 -11.77
N GLU A 39 -13.56 -2.20 -10.49
CA GLU A 39 -14.49 -2.40 -9.37
C GLU A 39 -14.29 -1.34 -8.28
N THR A 40 -15.40 -0.84 -7.72
CA THR A 40 -15.37 0.23 -6.70
C THR A 40 -14.65 -0.17 -5.42
N GLY A 41 -14.70 -1.47 -5.05
CA GLY A 41 -13.99 -2.01 -3.88
C GLY A 41 -12.48 -2.13 -4.08
N ARG A 42 -11.96 -1.95 -5.30
CA ARG A 42 -10.53 -2.02 -5.59
C ARG A 42 -10.00 -0.62 -5.82
N GLN A 43 -8.88 -0.31 -5.18
CA GLN A 43 -8.30 1.02 -5.26
C GLN A 43 -6.79 0.91 -5.36
N LEU A 44 -6.21 1.72 -6.25
CA LEU A 44 -4.78 1.94 -6.32
C LEU A 44 -4.47 3.34 -5.78
N PHE A 45 -3.44 3.43 -4.95
CA PHE A 45 -2.93 4.68 -4.43
C PHE A 45 -1.45 4.82 -4.77
N LEU A 46 -1.02 6.05 -5.02
CA LEU A 46 0.39 6.40 -4.95
C LEU A 46 0.70 7.04 -3.60
N TRP A 47 1.95 6.93 -3.17
CA TRP A 47 2.44 7.54 -1.95
C TRP A 47 3.52 8.57 -2.27
N LYS A 48 3.34 9.79 -1.76
CA LYS A 48 4.39 10.80 -1.69
C LYS A 48 5.18 10.65 -0.40
N ASN A 49 6.49 10.62 -0.53
CA ASN A 49 7.40 10.67 0.62
C ASN A 49 7.46 12.08 1.22
N THR A 50 8.33 12.26 2.23
CA THR A 50 8.49 13.52 2.95
C THR A 50 9.06 14.66 2.10
N THR A 51 9.73 14.36 0.99
CA THR A 51 10.24 15.37 0.03
C THR A 51 9.17 15.80 -0.98
N GLY A 52 8.02 15.12 -0.99
CA GLY A 52 6.90 15.38 -1.91
C GLY A 52 6.96 14.58 -3.20
N ASP A 53 7.94 13.69 -3.34
CA ASP A 53 8.15 12.87 -4.52
C ASP A 53 7.27 11.61 -4.48
N LEU A 54 6.73 11.22 -5.63
CA LEU A 54 5.98 9.97 -5.78
C LEU A 54 6.95 8.78 -5.69
N ALA A 55 6.94 8.11 -4.55
CA ALA A 55 7.93 7.11 -4.17
C ALA A 55 7.33 5.73 -3.86
N GLY A 56 6.00 5.61 -3.83
CA GLY A 56 5.34 4.34 -3.51
C GLY A 56 4.03 4.13 -4.24
N VAL A 57 3.62 2.86 -4.31
CA VAL A 57 2.30 2.43 -4.78
C VAL A 57 1.73 1.41 -3.80
N VAL A 58 0.43 1.51 -3.53
CA VAL A 58 -0.30 0.52 -2.74
C VAL A 58 -1.66 0.23 -3.37
N GLY A 59 -1.90 -1.04 -3.63
CA GLY A 59 -3.15 -1.57 -4.18
C GLY A 59 -3.94 -2.29 -3.10
N VAL A 60 -5.20 -1.93 -2.95
CA VAL A 60 -6.10 -2.47 -1.92
C VAL A 60 -7.41 -2.98 -2.50
N GLU A 61 -8.01 -3.94 -1.80
CA GLU A 61 -9.33 -4.47 -2.08
C GLU A 61 -10.15 -4.51 -0.78
N GLN A 62 -11.29 -3.82 -0.76
CA GLN A 62 -12.23 -3.87 0.35
C GLN A 62 -13.11 -5.12 0.26
N SER A 63 -13.27 -5.81 1.39
CA SER A 63 -14.15 -6.97 1.51
C SER A 63 -14.79 -7.01 2.90
N LYS A 64 -16.09 -6.73 2.98
CA LYS A 64 -16.86 -6.65 4.23
C LYS A 64 -16.21 -5.70 5.24
N ASP A 65 -15.55 -6.24 6.26
CA ASP A 65 -14.91 -5.51 7.37
C ASP A 65 -13.37 -5.52 7.25
N TYR A 66 -12.85 -5.83 6.06
CA TYR A 66 -11.42 -5.96 5.80
C TYR A 66 -10.97 -5.09 4.62
N LEU A 67 -9.78 -4.51 4.78
CA LEU A 67 -9.03 -3.87 3.71
C LEU A 67 -7.81 -4.74 3.39
N ILE A 68 -7.86 -5.45 2.27
CA ILE A 68 -6.80 -6.35 1.84
C ILE A 68 -5.75 -5.56 1.08
N VAL A 69 -4.54 -5.44 1.62
CA VAL A 69 -3.38 -4.86 0.94
C VAL A 69 -2.83 -5.92 -0.01
N ARG A 70 -3.06 -5.76 -1.31
CA ARG A 70 -2.66 -6.73 -2.34
C ARG A 70 -1.26 -6.49 -2.83
N HIS A 71 -0.94 -5.23 -3.10
CA HIS A 71 0.35 -4.78 -3.59
C HIS A 71 0.84 -3.62 -2.74
N LEU A 72 2.11 -3.65 -2.34
CA LEU A 72 2.80 -2.51 -1.77
C LEU A 72 4.23 -2.53 -2.30
N SER A 73 4.64 -1.42 -2.90
CA SER A 73 5.97 -1.26 -3.45
C SER A 73 6.47 0.17 -3.27
N LEU A 74 7.77 0.28 -3.05
CA LEU A 74 8.50 1.53 -2.88
C LEU A 74 9.63 1.60 -3.89
N SER A 75 9.95 2.82 -4.32
CA SER A 75 11.16 3.14 -5.08
C SER A 75 12.40 2.59 -4.34
N PRO A 76 13.49 2.27 -5.05
CA PRO A 76 14.70 1.78 -4.39
C PRO A 76 15.28 2.73 -3.33
N SER A 77 15.12 4.05 -3.51
CA SER A 77 15.60 5.07 -2.57
C SER A 77 14.81 5.12 -1.26
N ASP A 78 13.52 4.76 -1.30
CA ASP A 78 12.60 4.88 -0.18
C ASP A 78 12.19 3.50 0.36
N ARG A 79 12.84 2.42 -0.10
CA ARG A 79 12.55 1.04 0.27
C ARG A 79 13.04 0.73 1.69
N ASP A 80 12.26 1.13 2.67
CA ASP A 80 12.43 0.75 4.06
C ASP A 80 11.09 0.40 4.73
N GLU A 81 11.18 -0.31 5.86
CA GLU A 81 10.01 -0.75 6.62
C GLU A 81 9.26 0.43 7.25
N GLY A 82 9.94 1.50 7.64
CA GLY A 82 9.31 2.68 8.24
C GLY A 82 8.38 3.40 7.26
N ASN A 83 8.81 3.57 6.01
CA ASN A 83 7.97 4.11 4.94
C ASN A 83 6.81 3.17 4.59
N SER A 84 7.07 1.86 4.53
CA SER A 84 6.00 0.87 4.32
C SER A 84 4.95 0.93 5.43
N PHE A 85 5.37 1.07 6.67
CA PHE A 85 4.46 1.20 7.80
C PHE A 85 3.73 2.54 7.81
N THR A 86 4.37 3.63 7.40
CA THR A 86 3.70 4.93 7.22
C THR A 86 2.56 4.83 6.22
N ILE A 87 2.77 4.12 5.11
CA ILE A 87 1.69 3.83 4.13
C ILE A 87 0.53 3.06 4.78
N LEU A 88 0.84 2.04 5.60
CA LEU A 88 -0.19 1.25 6.28
C LEU A 88 -0.93 2.05 7.35
N ASP A 89 -0.24 2.94 8.07
CA ASP A 89 -0.85 3.88 9.02
C ASP A 89 -1.83 4.80 8.31
N GLU A 90 -1.44 5.36 7.16
CA GLU A 90 -2.31 6.20 6.35
C GLU A 90 -3.52 5.41 5.83
N LEU A 91 -3.34 4.16 5.37
CA LEU A 91 -4.47 3.29 4.98
C LEU A 91 -5.44 3.03 6.14
N ALA A 92 -4.94 2.72 7.34
CA ALA A 92 -5.77 2.51 8.52
C ALA A 92 -6.55 3.77 8.91
N GLN A 93 -5.98 4.95 8.71
CA GLN A 93 -6.67 6.23 8.90
C GLN A 93 -7.72 6.50 7.83
N LEU A 94 -7.46 6.15 6.56
CA LEU A 94 -8.41 6.30 5.47
C LEU A 94 -9.60 5.33 5.59
N TYR A 95 -9.39 4.15 6.19
CA TYR A 95 -10.36 3.07 6.31
C TYR A 95 -10.51 2.61 7.77
N PRO A 96 -10.98 3.47 8.69
CA PRO A 96 -10.97 3.19 10.13
C PRO A 96 -11.93 2.08 10.57
N ALA A 97 -12.90 1.73 9.73
CA ALA A 97 -13.84 0.64 9.98
C ALA A 97 -13.33 -0.74 9.52
N ASP A 98 -12.32 -0.76 8.65
CA ASP A 98 -11.83 -1.98 8.02
C ASP A 98 -10.54 -2.46 8.72
N LYS A 99 -10.47 -3.73 9.06
CA LYS A 99 -9.21 -4.32 9.52
C LYS A 99 -8.27 -4.54 8.34
N LEU A 100 -7.05 -3.99 8.42
CA LEU A 100 -6.01 -4.24 7.44
C LEU A 100 -5.57 -5.71 7.46
N MET A 101 -5.54 -6.32 6.28
CA MET A 101 -5.09 -7.69 6.07
C MET A 101 -4.17 -7.76 4.87
N GLY A 102 -3.31 -8.77 4.80
CA GLY A 102 -2.42 -9.01 3.67
C GLY A 102 -2.83 -10.23 2.86
N THR A 103 -2.42 -10.26 1.60
CA THR A 103 -2.35 -11.50 0.81
C THR A 103 -1.20 -12.37 1.33
N ILE A 104 -0.97 -13.53 0.73
CA ILE A 104 0.22 -14.35 1.04
C ILE A 104 1.51 -13.50 0.93
N ALA A 105 1.61 -12.66 -0.10
CA ALA A 105 2.80 -11.83 -0.35
C ALA A 105 2.97 -10.68 0.66
N THR A 106 1.89 -10.04 1.11
CA THR A 106 1.96 -8.84 1.97
C THR A 106 1.72 -9.14 3.45
N SER A 107 1.19 -10.31 3.80
CA SER A 107 0.91 -10.70 5.20
C SER A 107 2.11 -10.61 6.14
N PRO A 108 3.37 -10.91 5.75
CA PRO A 108 4.51 -10.72 6.65
C PRO A 108 4.74 -9.26 7.03
N LEU A 109 4.53 -8.33 6.09
CA LEU A 109 4.63 -6.89 6.33
C LEU A 109 3.52 -6.42 7.29
N ILE A 110 2.27 -6.85 7.05
CA ILE A 110 1.13 -6.53 7.92
C ILE A 110 1.37 -7.04 9.34
N GLY A 111 1.90 -8.27 9.50
CA GLY A 111 2.20 -8.84 10.80
C GLY A 111 3.25 -8.04 11.58
N LYS A 112 4.30 -7.55 10.92
CA LYS A 112 5.30 -6.68 11.56
C LYS A 112 4.70 -5.32 11.96
N TRP A 113 3.86 -4.75 11.10
CA TRP A 113 3.16 -3.49 11.36
C TRP A 113 2.23 -3.59 12.58
N GLU A 114 1.42 -4.64 12.69
CA GLU A 114 0.56 -4.89 13.85
C GLU A 114 1.38 -5.04 15.15
N GLN A 115 2.54 -5.71 15.09
CA GLN A 115 3.41 -5.88 16.26
C GLN A 115 4.01 -4.56 16.74
N ARG A 116 4.35 -3.65 15.82
CA ARG A 116 4.84 -2.31 16.17
C ARG A 116 3.77 -1.53 16.94
N HIS A 117 2.54 -1.49 16.41
CA HIS A 117 1.41 -0.79 17.06
C HIS A 117 1.09 -1.32 18.46
N LYS A 118 1.11 -2.64 18.65
CA LYS A 118 0.93 -3.22 19.99
C LYS A 118 1.99 -2.73 20.97
N LYS A 119 3.27 -2.70 20.57
CA LYS A 119 4.36 -2.23 21.45
C LYS A 119 4.18 -0.76 21.85
N ASP A 120 3.75 0.08 20.91
CA ASP A 120 3.54 1.51 21.14
C ASP A 120 2.40 1.74 22.14
N GLU A 121 1.26 1.02 22.01
CA GLU A 121 0.17 1.03 22.97
C GLU A 121 0.60 0.59 24.38
N PHE A 122 1.40 -0.47 24.49
CA PHE A 122 1.92 -0.94 25.79
C PHE A 122 2.94 0.04 26.41
N SER A 123 3.68 0.80 25.61
CA SER A 123 4.64 1.79 26.10
C SER A 123 3.97 3.07 26.62
N GLY A 124 2.86 3.50 26.00
CA GLY A 124 2.11 4.70 26.39
C GLY A 124 1.29 4.56 27.68
N LEU A 125 1.08 3.34 28.17
CA LEU A 125 0.39 3.06 29.44
C LEU A 125 1.32 3.10 30.67
N ASN A 126 2.63 3.22 30.47
CA ASN A 126 3.64 3.21 31.53
C ASN A 126 4.37 4.56 31.69
N GLY A 127 3.82 5.65 31.14
CA GLY A 127 4.39 7.01 31.18
C GLY A 127 3.59 8.00 32.01
#